data_AF-A0A7W6K9S4-F1
#
_entry.id   AF-A0A7W6K9S4-F1
#
_cell.length_a   1.000
_cell.length_b   1.000
_cell.length_c   1.000
_cell.angle_alpha   90.00
_cell.angle_beta   90.00
_cell.angle_gamma   90.00
#
_symmetry.space_group_name_H-M   'P 1'
#
loop_
_entity.id
_entity.type
_entity.pdbx_description
1 polymer ?
#
loop_
_entity_poly.entity_id
_entity_poly.type
_entity_poly.pdbx_seq_one_letter_code
_entity_poly.pdbx_strand_id
1 'polypeptide(L)'
;MHIDLNRVALIRSVVAQVMKVNPADLNGCEHRKDEHKNARALFTLVLFEEGLKPPQIAREIGKTRWVVYYRIEMATDLLSYHKTTKKQYLKIIQTIENED
;
A
#
# COMPACT_ATOMS: atom_id res chain seq x y z
N MET A 1 -13.14 -10.44 -9.80
CA MET A 1 -13.12 -8.97 -9.70
C MET A 1 -11.98 -8.44 -10.54
N HIS A 2 -12.25 -7.51 -11.44
CA HIS A 2 -11.24 -6.71 -12.13
C HIS A 2 -11.26 -5.36 -11.41
N ILE A 3 -10.17 -4.98 -10.76
CA ILE A 3 -10.07 -3.64 -10.16
C ILE A 3 -9.72 -2.68 -11.28
N ASP A 4 -10.49 -1.60 -11.40
CA ASP A 4 -10.22 -0.58 -12.40
C ASP A 4 -9.06 0.35 -11.96
N LEU A 5 -8.51 1.10 -12.91
CA LEU A 5 -7.40 2.02 -12.64
C LEU A 5 -7.80 3.16 -11.69
N ASN A 6 -9.10 3.47 -11.57
CA ASN A 6 -9.59 4.53 -10.69
C ASN A 6 -9.47 4.11 -9.22
N ARG A 7 -9.82 2.86 -8.91
CA ARG A 7 -9.70 2.32 -7.55
C ARG A 7 -8.26 2.26 -7.08
N VAL A 8 -7.33 1.88 -7.95
CA VAL A 8 -5.89 1.91 -7.65
C VAL A 8 -5.41 3.35 -7.38
N ALA A 9 -5.88 4.32 -8.16
CA ALA A 9 -5.54 5.73 -7.95
C ALA A 9 -6.09 6.29 -6.62
N LEU A 10 -7.33 5.93 -6.26
CA LEU A 10 -7.93 6.25 -4.95
C LEU A 10 -7.08 5.70 -3.81
N ILE A 11 -6.79 4.39 -3.82
CA ILE A 11 -5.98 3.73 -2.79
C ILE A 11 -4.62 4.41 -2.66
N ARG A 12 -3.98 4.73 -3.79
CA ARG A 12 -2.69 5.43 -3.80
C ARG A 12 -2.78 6.80 -3.13
N SER A 13 -3.83 7.57 -3.43
CA SER A 13 -4.07 8.89 -2.85
C SER A 13 -4.30 8.82 -1.34
N VAL A 14 -5.20 7.93 -0.90
CA VAL A 14 -5.55 7.76 0.52
C VAL A 14 -4.34 7.33 1.35
N VAL A 15 -3.59 6.32 0.88
CA VAL A 15 -2.38 5.85 1.58
C VAL A 15 -1.36 6.98 1.69
N ALA A 16 -1.12 7.72 0.61
CA ALA A 16 -0.20 8.84 0.60
C ALA A 16 -0.62 9.94 1.59
N GLN A 17 -1.91 10.29 1.63
CA GLN A 17 -2.45 11.29 2.53
C GLN A 17 -2.32 10.88 4.01
N VAL A 18 -2.71 9.66 4.36
CA VAL A 18 -2.67 9.18 5.76
C VAL A 18 -1.23 9.03 6.25
N MET A 19 -0.34 8.56 5.37
CA MET A 19 1.09 8.35 5.69
C MET A 19 1.93 9.62 5.51
N LYS A 20 1.33 10.72 5.04
CA LYS A 20 2.01 12.01 4.78
C LYS A 20 3.22 11.89 3.85
N VAL A 21 3.08 11.09 2.79
CA VAL A 21 4.09 10.91 1.74
C VAL A 21 3.56 11.40 0.40
N ASN A 22 4.44 11.59 -0.59
CA ASN A 22 4.01 11.88 -1.94
C ASN A 22 3.48 10.60 -2.61
N PRO A 23 2.33 10.60 -3.30
CA PRO A 23 1.81 9.44 -4.04
C PRO A 23 2.84 8.77 -4.97
N ALA A 24 3.72 9.56 -5.59
CA ALA A 24 4.77 9.05 -6.47
C ALA A 24 5.81 8.19 -5.74
N ASP A 25 5.98 8.39 -4.42
CA ASP A 25 6.94 7.62 -3.62
C ASP A 25 6.49 6.18 -3.37
N LEU A 26 5.20 5.88 -3.55
CA LEU A 26 4.64 4.54 -3.31
C LEU A 26 5.13 3.50 -4.35
N ASN A 27 5.51 3.95 -5.54
CA ASN A 27 6.11 3.12 -6.59
C ASN A 27 7.67 3.10 -6.51
N GLY A 28 8.26 3.92 -5.64
CA GLY A 28 9.71 4.15 -5.57
C GLY A 28 10.55 3.00 -5.00
N CYS A 29 11.87 3.07 -5.18
CA CYS A 29 12.87 2.10 -4.71
C CYS A 29 13.21 2.26 -3.22
N GLU A 30 13.57 1.15 -2.56
CA GLU A 30 13.59 0.95 -1.10
C GLU A 30 14.53 1.87 -0.31
N HIS A 31 15.47 2.56 -0.95
CA HIS A 31 16.51 3.41 -0.33
C HIS A 31 16.05 4.74 0.28
N ARG A 32 14.74 5.00 0.41
CA ARG A 32 14.21 6.20 1.11
C ARG A 32 13.97 5.93 2.61
N LYS A 33 13.77 7.00 3.39
CA LYS A 33 13.48 7.03 4.84
C LYS A 33 12.47 5.95 5.26
N ASP A 34 12.56 5.45 6.50
CA ASP A 34 11.75 4.33 6.99
C ASP A 34 10.23 4.57 6.89
N GLU A 35 9.76 5.81 7.04
CA GLU A 35 8.35 6.19 6.86
C GLU A 35 7.83 5.88 5.44
N HIS A 36 8.69 6.05 4.43
CA HIS A 36 8.35 5.72 3.03
C HIS A 36 8.32 4.20 2.82
N LYS A 37 9.09 3.42 3.58
CA LYS A 37 9.03 1.94 3.52
C LYS A 37 7.68 1.45 4.04
N ASN A 38 7.22 1.96 5.19
CA ASN A 38 5.93 1.58 5.76
C ASN A 38 4.77 1.94 4.84
N ALA A 39 4.78 3.15 4.27
CA ALA A 39 3.74 3.58 3.33
C ALA A 39 3.65 2.67 2.09
N ARG A 40 4.80 2.23 1.56
CA ARG A 40 4.86 1.29 0.44
C ARG A 40 4.36 -0.11 0.79
N ALA A 41 4.66 -0.59 2.00
CA ALA A 41 4.14 -1.86 2.52
C ALA A 41 2.62 -1.81 2.57
N LEU A 42 2.07 -0.81 3.25
CA LEU A 42 0.62 -0.66 3.41
C LEU A 42 -0.08 -0.49 2.07
N PHE A 43 0.46 0.32 1.15
CA PHE A 43 -0.09 0.45 -0.20
C PHE A 43 -0.18 -0.90 -0.92
N THR A 44 0.89 -1.70 -0.83
CA THR A 44 0.95 -3.02 -1.48
C THR A 44 -0.03 -4.00 -0.84
N LEU A 45 -0.16 -3.97 0.49
CA LEU A 45 -1.10 -4.81 1.23
C LEU A 45 -2.55 -4.48 0.85
N VAL A 46 -2.93 -3.20 0.82
CA VAL A 46 -4.31 -2.80 0.48
C VAL A 46 -4.67 -3.24 -0.94
N LEU A 47 -3.77 -3.08 -1.92
CA LEU A 47 -4.01 -3.58 -3.28
C LEU A 47 -4.22 -5.10 -3.32
N PHE A 48 -3.49 -5.85 -2.48
CA PHE A 48 -3.63 -7.29 -2.36
C PHE A 48 -4.98 -7.68 -1.73
N GLU A 49 -5.38 -6.99 -0.66
CA GLU A 49 -6.65 -7.21 0.04
C GLU A 49 -7.87 -6.87 -0.82
N GLU A 50 -7.75 -5.85 -1.68
CA GLU A 50 -8.76 -5.51 -2.68
C GLU A 50 -8.87 -6.58 -3.79
N GLY A 51 -7.90 -7.50 -3.88
CA GLY A 51 -7.96 -8.69 -4.72
C GLY A 51 -6.99 -8.69 -5.91
N LEU A 52 -6.05 -7.74 -6.02
CA LEU A 52 -4.99 -7.84 -7.03
C LEU A 52 -4.04 -8.98 -6.67
N LYS A 53 -3.69 -9.78 -7.68
CA LYS A 53 -2.65 -10.79 -7.53
C LYS A 53 -1.26 -10.15 -7.52
N PRO A 54 -0.26 -10.75 -6.86
CA PRO A 54 1.11 -10.20 -6.82
C PRO A 54 1.71 -9.82 -8.18
N PRO A 55 1.50 -10.57 -9.29
CA PRO A 55 1.95 -10.16 -10.61
C PRO A 55 1.27 -8.90 -11.17
N GLN A 56 0.00 -8.66 -10.82
CA GLN A 56 -0.74 -7.47 -11.24
C GLN A 56 -0.25 -6.25 -10.46
N ILE A 57 -0.10 -6.38 -9.13
CA ILE A 57 0.48 -5.32 -8.29
C ILE A 57 1.88 -4.96 -8.79
N ALA A 58 2.72 -5.96 -9.06
CA ALA A 58 4.07 -5.76 -9.56
C ALA A 58 4.11 -4.91 -10.84
N ARG A 59 3.19 -5.17 -11.77
CA ARG A 59 3.03 -4.36 -12.99
C ARG A 59 2.62 -2.92 -12.66
N GLU A 60 1.65 -2.75 -11.77
CA GLU A 60 1.12 -1.44 -11.37
C GLU A 60 2.18 -0.55 -10.71
N ILE A 61 3.01 -1.14 -9.85
CA ILE A 61 4.03 -0.38 -9.10
C ILE A 61 5.42 -0.37 -9.77
N GLY A 62 5.55 -0.99 -10.94
CA GLY A 62 6.82 -1.09 -11.68
C GLY A 62 7.91 -1.86 -10.91
N LYS A 63 7.56 -2.98 -10.29
CA LYS A 63 8.47 -3.85 -9.51
C LYS A 63 8.38 -5.31 -9.93
N THR A 64 9.21 -6.15 -9.34
CA THR A 64 9.12 -7.60 -9.49
C THR A 64 8.11 -8.18 -8.50
N ARG A 65 7.56 -9.36 -8.80
CA ARG A 65 6.66 -10.07 -7.87
C ARG A 65 7.30 -10.34 -6.50
N TRP A 66 8.62 -10.52 -6.44
CA TRP A 66 9.35 -10.76 -5.20
C TRP A 66 9.28 -9.56 -4.25
N VAL A 67 9.44 -8.35 -4.79
CA VAL A 67 9.28 -7.10 -4.02
C VAL A 67 7.86 -6.98 -3.47
N VAL A 68 6.85 -7.42 -4.23
CA VAL A 68 5.46 -7.42 -3.77
C VAL A 68 5.27 -8.35 -2.57
N TYR A 69 5.76 -9.59 -2.65
CA TYR A 69 5.69 -10.52 -1.52
C TYR A 69 6.39 -9.97 -0.27
N TYR A 70 7.60 -9.46 -0.43
CA TYR A 70 8.35 -8.82 0.65
C TYR A 70 7.58 -7.67 1.31
N ARG A 71 6.94 -6.81 0.51
CA ARG A 71 6.14 -5.69 1.04
C ARG A 71 4.88 -6.14 1.76
N ILE A 72 4.24 -7.22 1.32
CA ILE A 72 3.07 -7.80 2.00
C ILE A 72 3.49 -8.36 3.35
N GLU A 73 4.54 -9.18 3.39
CA GLU A 73 5.08 -9.75 4.63
C GLU A 73 5.48 -8.64 5.63
N MET A 74 6.23 -7.65 5.16
CA MET A 74 6.60 -6.48 5.96
C MET A 74 5.39 -5.72 6.49
N ALA A 75 4.32 -5.58 5.69
CA ALA A 75 3.10 -4.93 6.15
C ALA A 75 2.41 -5.74 7.26
N THR A 76 2.33 -7.06 7.13
CA THR A 76 1.74 -7.94 8.16
C THR A 76 2.51 -7.86 9.49
N ASP A 77 3.84 -7.82 9.44
CA ASP A 77 4.68 -7.62 10.62
C ASP A 77 4.46 -6.24 11.25
N LEU A 78 4.44 -5.19 10.43
CA LEU A 78 4.18 -3.83 10.89
C LEU A 78 2.83 -3.70 11.61
N LEU A 79 1.78 -4.35 11.10
CA LEU A 79 0.45 -4.34 11.72
C LEU A 79 0.40 -5.13 13.03
N SER A 80 1.29 -6.11 13.20
CA SER A 80 1.40 -6.92 14.42
C SER A 80 2.10 -6.17 15.55
N TYR A 81 3.18 -5.44 15.23
CA TYR A 81 4.07 -4.87 16.24
C TYR A 81 3.98 -3.35 16.43
N HIS A 82 3.49 -2.60 15.43
CA HIS A 82 3.49 -1.13 15.47
C HIS A 82 2.08 -0.55 15.60
N LYS A 83 1.70 -0.21 16.85
CA LYS A 83 0.36 0.36 17.16
C LYS A 83 0.01 1.60 16.33
N THR A 84 0.98 2.47 16.05
CA THR A 84 0.76 3.68 15.23
C THR A 84 0.46 3.30 13.78
N THR A 85 1.26 2.41 13.19
CA THR A 85 1.07 1.93 11.81
C THR A 85 -0.27 1.21 11.66
N LYS A 86 -0.66 0.41 12.65
CA LYS A 86 -1.98 -0.24 12.68
C LYS A 86 -3.13 0.77 12.68
N LYS A 87 -3.04 1.84 13.47
CA LYS A 87 -4.05 2.93 13.46
C LYS A 87 -4.12 3.63 12.10
N GLN A 88 -2.97 3.88 11.48
CA GLN A 88 -2.92 4.48 10.13
C GLN A 88 -3.58 3.57 9.10
N TYR A 89 -3.30 2.27 9.13
CA TYR A 89 -3.93 1.29 8.25
C TYR A 89 -5.46 1.25 8.42
N LEU A 90 -5.97 1.20 9.65
CA LEU A 90 -7.43 1.24 9.89
C LEU A 90 -8.07 2.50 9.33
N LYS A 91 -7.39 3.65 9.46
CA LYS A 91 -7.86 4.91 8.86
C LYS A 91 -7.85 4.86 7.33
N ILE A 92 -6.86 4.21 6.71
CA ILE A 92 -6.79 4.02 5.26
C ILE A 92 -8.01 3.22 4.78
N ILE A 93 -8.26 2.05 5.37
CA ILE A 93 -9.40 1.19 5.00
C ILE A 93 -10.72 1.93 5.17
N GLN A 94 -10.92 2.56 6.33
CA GLN A 94 -12.14 3.33 6.60
C GLN A 94 -12.34 4.48 5.59
N THR A 95 -11.27 5.15 5.14
CA THR A 95 -11.39 6.24 4.16
C THR A 95 -11.77 5.68 2.79
N ILE A 96 -11.15 4.56 2.38
CA ILE A 96 -11.43 3.89 1.10
C ILE A 96 -12.89 3.39 1.02
N GLU A 97 -13.42 2.84 2.12
CA GLU A 97 -14.81 2.36 2.21
C GLU A 97 -15.85 3.49 2.15
N ASN A 98 -15.48 4.71 2.56
CA ASN A 98 -16.39 5.87 2.52
C ASN A 98 -16.39 6.58 1.15
N GLU A 99 -15.47 6.25 0.25
CA GLU A 99 -15.39 6.80 -1.11
C GLU A 99 -15.92 5.84 -2.19
N ASP A 100 -16.41 4.65 -1.81
CA ASP A 100 -17.26 3.77 -2.64
C ASP A 100 -18.74 4.18 -2.59
#